data_AF-A0A8C0WKZ5-F1
#
_entry.id   AF-A0A8C0WKZ5-F1
#
_cell.length_a   1.000
_cell.length_b   1.000
_cell.length_c   1.000
_cell.angle_alpha   90.00
_cell.angle_beta   90.00
_cell.angle_gamma   90.00
#
_symmetry.space_group_name_H-M   'P 1'
#
loop_
_entity.id
_entity.type
_entity.pdbx_description
1 polymer ?
#
loop_
_entity_poly.entity_id
_entity_poly.type
_entity_poly.pdbx_seq_one_letter_code
_entity_poly.pdbx_strand_id
1 'polypeptide(L)' 'VLVCPLRPVERFCDLRPDEVADLFQVTQRVGTVVEKHFQGTSLTFSVQVSKQIAQRQLFCLFEL' A
#
# COMPACT_ATOMS: atom_id res chain seq x y z
N VAL A 1 4.97 -5.34 5.71
CA VAL A 1 3.55 -4.99 6.01
C VAL A 1 2.83 -4.70 4.71
N LEU A 2 1.52 -4.96 4.60
CA LEU A 2 0.71 -4.64 3.42
C LEU A 2 -0.39 -3.63 3.77
N VAL A 3 -0.62 -2.65 2.89
CA VAL A 3 -1.76 -1.73 2.95
C VAL A 3 -2.51 -1.82 1.63
N CYS A 4 -3.84 -2.03 1.67
CA CYS A 4 -4.66 -2.24 0.48
C CYS A 4 -5.86 -1.29 0.49
N PRO A 5 -6.32 -0.78 -0.67
CA PRO A 5 -7.61 -0.10 -0.77
C PRO A 5 -8.74 -1.07 -0.44
N LEU A 6 -9.80 -0.59 0.19
CA LEU A 6 -10.97 -1.40 0.56
C LEU A 6 -11.71 -1.93 -0.66
N ARG A 7 -11.85 -1.10 -1.70
CA ARG A 7 -12.43 -1.52 -2.97
C ARG A 7 -11.38 -2.27 -3.79
N PRO A 8 -11.65 -3.49 -4.24
CA PRO A 8 -10.79 -4.17 -5.20
C PRO A 8 -10.66 -3.38 -6.49
N VAL A 9 -9.41 -3.12 -6.89
CA VAL A 9 -9.06 -2.47 -8.16
C VAL A 9 -7.98 -3.28 -8.85
N GLU A 10 -8.09 -3.42 -10.18
CA GLU A 10 -7.15 -4.21 -10.96
C GLU A 10 -5.89 -3.43 -11.33
N ARG A 11 -5.99 -2.11 -11.47
CA ARG A 11 -4.87 -1.22 -11.81
C ARG A 11 -4.90 0.04 -10.95
N PHE A 12 -3.73 0.67 -10.82
CA PHE A 12 -3.60 1.92 -10.09
C PHE A 12 -4.46 3.05 -10.68
N CYS A 13 -4.62 3.10 -12.01
CA CYS A 13 -5.47 4.08 -12.68
C CYS A 13 -6.98 3.90 -12.45
N ASP A 14 -7.41 2.75 -11.90
CA ASP A 14 -8.81 2.48 -11.60
C ASP A 14 -9.21 3.00 -10.20
N LEU A 15 -8.26 3.54 -9.43
CA LEU A 15 -8.50 4.25 -8.19
C LEU A 15 -9.09 5.63 -8.46
N ARG A 16 -10.10 5.99 -7.66
CA ARG A 16 -10.59 7.37 -7.65
C ARG A 16 -9.61 8.28 -6.91
N PRO A 17 -9.60 9.60 -7.18
CA PRO A 17 -8.69 10.53 -6.49
C PRO A 17 -8.77 10.47 -4.95
N ASP A 18 -9.97 10.29 -4.39
CA ASP A 18 -10.19 10.09 -2.95
C ASP A 18 -9.51 8.83 -2.43
N GLU A 19 -9.57 7.73 -3.18
CA GLU A 19 -8.96 6.45 -2.80
C GLU A 19 -7.43 6.49 -2.92
N VAL A 20 -6.89 7.22 -3.90
CA VAL A 20 -5.44 7.45 -3.99
C VAL A 20 -4.97 8.24 -2.76
N ALA A 21 -5.65 9.34 -2.42
CA ALA A 21 -5.29 10.15 -1.27
C ALA A 21 -5.35 9.33 0.04
N ASP A 22 -6.43 8.58 0.24
CA ASP A 22 -6.61 7.71 1.40
C ASP A 22 -5.52 6.63 1.49
N LEU A 23 -5.25 5.92 0.39
CA LEU A 23 -4.24 4.87 0.33
C LEU A 23 -2.86 5.39 0.75
N PHE A 24 -2.44 6.56 0.23
CA PHE A 24 -1.15 7.14 0.57
C PHE A 24 -1.10 7.72 1.99
N GLN A 25 -2.20 8.27 2.52
CA GLN A 25 -2.26 8.73 3.91
C GLN A 25 -2.14 7.57 4.90
N VAL A 26 -2.83 6.46 4.64
CA VAL A 26 -2.71 5.24 5.46
C VAL A 26 -1.30 4.65 5.33
N THR A 27 -0.76 4.58 4.11
CA THR A 27 0.61 4.11 3.85
C THR A 27 1.63 4.96 4.63
N GLN A 28 1.51 6.29 4.64
CA GLN A 28 2.40 7.15 5.41
C GLN A 28 2.35 6.84 6.92
N ARG A 29 1.14 6.74 7.50
CA ARG A 29 0.96 6.46 8.94
C ARG A 29 1.54 5.10 9.33
N VAL A 30 1.25 4.07 8.54
CA VAL A 30 1.80 2.72 8.75
C VAL A 30 3.31 2.74 8.60
N GLY A 31 3.83 3.43 7.59
CA GLY A 31 5.26 3.55 7.34
C GLY A 31 6.03 4.13 8.51
N THR A 32 5.55 5.23 9.11
CA THR A 32 6.17 5.83 10.30
C THR A 32 6.22 4.85 11.49
N VAL A 33 5.17 4.05 11.69
CA VAL A 33 5.14 3.05 12.76
C VAL A 33 6.10 1.90 12.46
N VAL A 34 6.14 1.44 11.21
CA VAL A 34 7.01 0.35 10.74
C VAL A 34 8.48 0.76 10.87
N GLU A 35 8.87 1.92 10.36
CA GLU A 35 10.24 2.45 10.48
C GLU A 35 10.68 2.56 11.95
N LYS A 36 9.83 3.14 12.81
CA LYS A 36 10.12 3.25 14.25
C LYS A 36 10.23 1.88 14.93
N HIS A 37 9.35 0.94 14.60
CA HIS A 37 9.33 -0.38 15.22
C HIS A 37 10.63 -1.15 14.94
N PHE A 38 11.16 -1.03 13.73
CA PHE A 38 12.38 -1.71 13.31
C PHE A 38 13.65 -0.86 13.46
N GLN A 39 13.55 0.34 14.05
CA GLN A 39 14.67 1.28 14.23
C GLN A 39 15.37 1.62 12.88
N GLY A 40 14.59 1.63 11.79
CA GLY A 40 15.07 1.99 10.46
C GLY A 40 15.33 3.50 10.35
N THR A 41 16.23 3.87 9.46
CA THR A 41 16.49 5.27 9.07
C THR A 41 15.94 5.61 7.68
N SER A 42 15.44 4.59 6.99
CA SER A 42 14.78 4.70 5.71
C SER A 42 13.69 3.64 5.62
N LEU A 43 12.76 3.88 4.69
CA LEU A 43 11.68 2.98 4.39
C LEU A 43 11.44 3.00 2.89
N THR A 44 11.38 1.82 2.28
CA THR A 44 10.95 1.69 0.89
C THR A 44 9.58 1.05 0.87
N PHE A 45 8.70 1.56 0.01
CA PHE A 45 7.47 0.85 -0.29
C PHE A 45 7.22 0.84 -1.79
N SER A 46 6.52 -0.19 -2.26
CA SER A 46 6.13 -0.33 -3.65
C SER A 46 4.63 -0.56 -3.77
N VAL A 47 4.03 0.04 -4.79
CA VAL A 47 2.65 -0.28 -5.18
C VAL A 47 2.71 -1.41 -6.19
N GLN A 48 2.08 -2.53 -5.86
CA GLN A 48 2.10 -3.73 -6.69
C GLN A 48 0.67 -4.23 -6.90
N VAL A 49 0.47 -4.95 -8.01
CA VAL A 49 -0.75 -5.70 -8.27
C VAL A 49 -0.39 -7.17 -8.28
N SER A 50 -0.90 -7.93 -7.33
CA SER A 50 -0.81 -9.40 -7.39
C SER A 50 -2.07 -9.97 -8.02
N LYS A 51 -1.89 -11.10 -8.72
CA LYS A 51 -3.00 -11.93 -9.17
C LYS A 51 -3.07 -13.15 -8.24
N GLN A 52 -4.10 -13.22 -7.43
CA GLN A 52 -4.51 -14.47 -6.81
C GLN A 52 -5.46 -15.22 -7.75
N ILE A 53 -5.67 -16.51 -7.52
CA ILE A 53 -6.46 -17.39 -8.41
C ILE A 53 -7.86 -16.81 -8.69
N ALA A 54 -8.45 -16.09 -7.73
CA ALA A 54 -9.80 -15.51 -7.84
C ALA A 54 -9.85 -13.99 -8.09
N GLN A 55 -8.82 -13.23 -7.71
CA GLN A 55 -8.89 -11.76 -7.71
C GLN A 55 -7.52 -11.11 -7.96
N ARG A 56 -7.53 -10.01 -8.71
CA ARG A 56 -6.41 -9.06 -8.77
C ARG A 56 -6.58 -8.02 -7.68
N GLN A 57 -5.55 -7.80 -6.88
CA GLN A 57 -5.58 -6.82 -5.81
C GLN A 57 -4.32 -5.97 -5.83
N LEU A 58 -4.55 -4.66 -5.84
CA LEU A 58 -3.52 -3.65 -5.62
C LEU A 58 -3.21 -3.52 -4.12
N PHE A 59 -1.93 -3.37 -3.79
CA PHE A 59 -1.46 -3.11 -2.42
C PHE A 59 -0.14 -2.32 -2.41
N CYS A 60 0.11 -1.61 -1.31
CA CYS A 60 1.42 -1.09 -0.94
C CYS A 60 2.16 -2.13 -0.09
N LEU A 61 3.33 -2.57 -0.55
CA LEU A 61 4.24 -3.44 0.21
C LEU A 61 5.37 -2.61 0.79
N PHE A 62 5.56 -2.73 2.10
CA PHE A 62 6.67 -2.12 2.82
C PHE A 62 7.85 -3.08 2.92
N GLU A 63 9.03 -2.57 2.55
CA GLU A 63 10.34 -3.20 2.69
C GLU A 63 11.22 -2.33 3.59
N LEU A 64 11.75 -2.95 4.64
CA LEU A 64 12.67 -2.37 5.61
C LEU A 64 14.05 -2.97 5.42
#